data_AF-A0A2E2EHN8-F1
#
_entry.id   AF-A0A2E2EHN8-F1
#
_cell.length_a   1.000
_cell.length_b   1.000
_cell.length_c   1.000
_cell.angle_alpha   90.00
_cell.angle_beta   90.00
_cell.angle_gamma   90.00
#
_symmetry.space_group_name_H-M   'P 1'
#
loop_
_entity.id
_entity.type
_entity.pdbx_description
1 polymer ?
#
loop_
_entity_poly.entity_id
_entity_poly.type
_entity_poly.pdbx_seq_one_letter_code
_entity_poly.pdbx_strand_id
1 'polypeptide(L)'
;MSCCDKKEESKVELSKEGLICYCFKHSKQELFDAIQEGREKEILDDIKSKMKDPGCFCETANPSGKCCLADNMAFIKHYSCYK
;
A
#
# COMPACT_ATOMS: atom_id res chain seq x y z
N MET A 1 -3.65 18.61 -16.29
CA MET A 1 -3.15 17.34 -16.84
C MET A 1 -1.64 17.32 -16.72
N SER A 2 -1.08 16.48 -15.86
CA SER A 2 0.25 15.90 -16.06
C SER A 2 0.51 14.97 -14.89
N CYS A 3 0.75 13.70 -15.20
CA CYS A 3 1.62 12.76 -14.50
C CYS A 3 1.27 11.40 -15.08
N CYS A 4 2.00 10.99 -16.11
CA CYS A 4 2.43 9.60 -16.35
C CYS A 4 3.02 9.55 -17.75
N ASP A 5 4.26 10.04 -17.86
CA ASP A 5 5.15 9.56 -18.90
C ASP A 5 5.31 8.05 -18.72
N LYS A 6 5.02 7.32 -19.81
CA LYS A 6 5.39 5.93 -19.95
C LYS A 6 6.90 5.82 -19.71
N LYS A 7 7.30 5.10 -18.67
CA LYS A 7 8.64 4.52 -18.62
C LYS A 7 8.55 3.11 -18.06
N GLU A 8 8.59 2.17 -19.01
CA GLU A 8 9.16 0.85 -18.78
C GLU A 8 10.58 0.98 -18.21
N GLU A 9 10.90 0.02 -17.34
CA GLU A 9 12.22 -0.40 -16.89
C GLU A 9 12.94 0.44 -15.81
N SER A 10 12.61 0.14 -14.55
CA SER A 10 13.62 -0.30 -13.59
C SER A 10 12.99 -1.25 -12.57
N LYS A 11 13.63 -2.41 -12.39
CA LYS A 11 13.14 -3.61 -11.71
C LYS A 11 13.13 -3.43 -10.19
N VAL A 12 12.20 -2.62 -9.67
CA VAL A 12 11.78 -2.64 -8.26
C VAL A 12 10.26 -2.63 -8.30
N GLU A 13 9.69 -3.81 -8.14
CA GLU A 13 8.39 -4.15 -8.69
C GLU A 13 7.23 -3.30 -8.18
N LEU A 14 6.65 -2.56 -9.11
CA LEU A 14 5.26 -2.13 -9.13
C LEU A 14 4.29 -3.33 -9.33
N SER A 15 4.70 -4.56 -8.95
CA SER A 15 3.86 -5.75 -8.99
C SER A 15 2.74 -5.61 -7.97
N LYS A 16 1.57 -6.16 -8.29
CA LYS A 16 0.43 -6.26 -7.37
C LYS A 16 0.56 -7.46 -6.42
N GLU A 17 1.71 -8.10 -6.44
CA GLU A 17 2.02 -9.31 -5.71
C GLU A 17 2.70 -8.97 -4.37
N GLY A 18 2.42 -9.80 -3.37
CA GLY A 18 3.00 -9.70 -2.04
C GLY A 18 2.26 -8.76 -1.09
N LEU A 19 2.85 -8.59 0.09
CA LEU A 19 2.30 -7.78 1.17
C LEU A 19 2.70 -6.32 1.01
N ILE A 20 1.73 -5.43 1.24
CA ILE A 20 1.97 -4.00 1.39
C ILE A 20 2.03 -3.60 2.87
N CYS A 21 1.38 -4.36 3.76
CA CYS A 21 1.54 -4.20 5.20
C CYS A 21 1.85 -5.54 5.88
N TYR A 22 3.09 -5.70 6.34
CA TYR A 22 3.58 -6.96 6.92
C TYR A 22 3.04 -7.25 8.32
N CYS A 23 2.73 -6.21 9.10
CA CYS A 23 2.17 -6.34 10.44
C CYS A 23 0.78 -6.97 10.43
N PHE A 24 -0.07 -6.55 9.48
CA PHE A 24 -1.49 -6.94 9.45
C PHE A 24 -1.87 -7.75 8.20
N LYS A 25 -0.88 -8.14 7.41
CA LYS A 25 -1.00 -9.01 6.23
C LYS A 25 -1.91 -8.49 5.12
N HIS A 26 -2.03 -7.17 4.97
CA HIS A 26 -2.65 -6.59 3.77
C HIS A 26 -1.77 -6.80 2.54
N SER A 27 -2.40 -7.25 1.46
CA SER A 27 -1.74 -7.48 0.18
C SER A 27 -1.81 -6.25 -0.73
N LYS A 28 -0.87 -6.13 -1.67
CA LYS A 28 -0.93 -5.10 -2.71
C LYS A 28 -2.16 -5.29 -3.61
N GLN A 29 -2.55 -6.53 -3.89
CA GLN A 29 -3.73 -6.86 -4.69
C GLN A 29 -5.02 -6.41 -4.00
N GLU A 30 -5.18 -6.70 -2.71
CA GLU A 30 -6.32 -6.23 -1.91
C GLU A 30 -6.46 -4.70 -1.92
N LEU A 31 -5.36 -3.98 -1.73
CA LEU A 31 -5.39 -2.52 -1.80
C LEU A 31 -5.69 -2.02 -3.23
N PHE A 32 -5.15 -2.68 -4.25
CA PHE A 32 -5.45 -2.35 -5.64
C PHE A 32 -6.95 -2.47 -5.93
N ASP A 33 -7.57 -3.58 -5.54
CA ASP A 33 -9.00 -3.82 -5.73
C ASP A 33 -9.84 -2.78 -4.95
N ALA A 34 -9.44 -2.47 -3.71
CA ALA A 34 -10.08 -1.42 -2.92
C ALA A 34 -10.00 -0.04 -3.60
N ILE A 35 -8.88 0.32 -4.23
CA ILE A 35 -8.75 1.58 -4.99
C ILE A 35 -9.70 1.61 -6.19
N GLN A 36 -9.82 0.50 -6.93
CA GLN A 36 -10.75 0.41 -8.06
C GLN A 36 -12.20 0.64 -7.59
N GLU A 37 -12.56 0.05 -6.46
CA GLU A 37 -13.89 0.16 -5.85
C GLU A 37 -14.11 1.48 -5.08
N GLY A 38 -13.07 2.28 -4.85
CA GLY A 38 -13.15 3.52 -4.03
C GLY A 38 -13.28 3.26 -2.52
N ARG A 39 -12.81 2.09 -2.08
CA ARG A 39 -12.82 1.61 -0.69
C ARG A 39 -11.43 1.62 -0.04
N GLU A 40 -10.43 2.28 -0.63
CA GLU A 40 -9.06 2.31 -0.11
C GLU A 40 -8.95 2.86 1.32
N LYS A 41 -9.91 3.70 1.73
CA LYS A 41 -10.00 4.21 3.11
C LYS A 41 -10.27 3.10 4.12
N GLU A 42 -11.01 2.05 3.76
CA GLU A 42 -11.33 0.94 4.66
C GLU A 42 -10.05 0.21 5.08
N ILE A 43 -9.14 -0.03 4.14
CA ILE A 43 -7.83 -0.64 4.42
C ILE A 43 -6.96 0.28 5.29
N LEU A 44 -6.93 1.57 4.99
CA LEU A 44 -6.16 2.53 5.80
C LEU A 44 -6.70 2.65 7.22
N ASP A 45 -8.01 2.60 7.41
CA ASP A 45 -8.64 2.71 8.72
C ASP A 45 -8.46 1.42 9.53
N ASP A 46 -8.52 0.25 8.91
CA ASP A 46 -8.17 -1.03 9.56
C ASP A 46 -6.71 -1.03 10.06
N ILE A 47 -5.75 -0.60 9.22
CA ILE A 47 -4.34 -0.46 9.61
C ILE A 47 -4.20 0.48 10.81
N LYS A 48 -4.81 1.68 10.74
CA LYS A 48 -4.71 2.68 11.83
C LYS A 48 -5.38 2.20 13.11
N SER A 49 -6.46 1.43 13.01
CA SER A 49 -7.14 0.83 14.16
C SER A 49 -6.22 -0.19 14.84
N LYS A 50 -5.67 -1.13 14.08
CA LYS A 50 -4.77 -2.18 14.59
C LYS A 50 -3.43 -1.62 15.10
N MET A 51 -2.97 -0.49 14.58
CA MET A 51 -1.82 0.24 15.14
C MET A 51 -2.05 0.75 16.57
N LYS A 52 -3.31 1.03 16.96
CA LYS A 52 -3.64 1.46 18.33
C LYS A 52 -3.74 0.26 19.27
N ASP A 53 -4.37 -0.82 18.81
CA ASP A 53 -4.54 -2.07 19.55
C ASP A 53 -4.76 -3.18 18.51
N PRO A 54 -3.91 -4.22 18.41
CA PRO A 54 -2.89 -4.66 19.37
C PRO A 54 -1.52 -3.93 19.30
N GLY A 55 -1.36 -2.96 18.39
CA GLY A 55 -0.07 -2.32 18.13
C GLY A 55 0.61 -2.85 16.86
N CYS A 56 1.71 -2.19 16.45
CA CYS A 56 2.45 -2.56 15.24
C CYS A 56 3.94 -2.83 15.53
N PHE A 57 4.55 -3.67 14.69
CA PHE A 57 5.96 -4.11 14.83
C PHE A 57 6.74 -3.86 13.53
N CYS A 58 6.49 -2.72 12.89
CA CYS A 58 6.97 -2.45 11.52
C CYS A 58 8.50 -2.51 11.39
N GLU A 59 9.21 -2.13 12.45
CA GLU A 59 10.69 -2.11 12.49
C GLU A 59 11.29 -3.51 12.27
N THR A 60 10.57 -4.57 12.63
CA THR A 60 11.03 -5.95 12.49
C THR A 60 10.27 -6.72 11.42
N ALA A 61 8.96 -6.47 11.29
CA ALA A 61 8.11 -7.22 10.37
C ALA A 61 8.18 -6.72 8.93
N ASN A 62 8.36 -5.41 8.70
CA ASN A 62 8.47 -4.85 7.35
C ASN A 62 9.94 -4.90 6.90
N PRO A 63 10.28 -5.53 5.75
CA PRO A 63 11.66 -5.60 5.27
C PRO A 63 12.36 -4.24 5.12
N SER A 64 11.60 -3.15 4.92
CA SER A 64 12.14 -1.79 4.85
C SER A 64 12.50 -1.19 6.22
N GLY A 65 12.07 -1.83 7.32
CA GLY A 65 12.15 -1.30 8.68
C GLY A 65 11.25 -0.09 8.94
N LYS A 66 10.35 0.26 8.01
CA LYS A 66 9.52 1.46 8.07
C LYS A 66 8.03 1.14 8.16
N CYS A 67 7.24 2.11 8.61
CA CYS A 67 5.78 1.98 8.68
C CYS A 67 5.17 1.75 7.28
N CYS A 68 4.30 0.74 7.17
CA CYS A 68 3.65 0.38 5.91
C CYS A 68 2.74 1.49 5.33
N LEU A 69 2.33 2.47 6.15
CA LEU A 69 1.50 3.59 5.69
C LEU A 69 2.17 4.41 4.57
N ALA A 70 3.50 4.55 4.57
CA ALA A 70 4.20 5.26 3.51
C ALA A 70 4.04 4.54 2.15
N ASP A 71 4.19 3.22 2.16
CA ASP A 71 4.04 2.37 0.98
C ASP A 71 2.57 2.38 0.48
N ASN A 72 1.60 2.29 1.41
CA ASN A 72 0.18 2.37 1.09
C ASN A 72 -0.18 3.71 0.41
N MET A 73 0.28 4.83 0.94
CA MET A 73 0.00 6.16 0.36
C MET A 73 0.62 6.33 -1.02
N ALA A 74 1.85 5.84 -1.22
CA ALA A 74 2.51 5.86 -2.52
C ALA A 74 1.75 4.98 -3.53
N PHE A 75 1.30 3.80 -3.12
CA PHE A 75 0.54 2.87 -3.94
C PHE A 75 -0.83 3.44 -4.33
N ILE A 76 -1.58 4.02 -3.37
CA ILE A 76 -2.85 4.71 -3.65
C ILE A 76 -2.62 5.84 -4.65
N LYS A 77 -1.65 6.72 -4.41
CA LYS A 77 -1.35 7.82 -5.33
C LYS A 77 -1.04 7.32 -6.75
N HIS A 78 -0.31 6.22 -6.87
CA HIS A 78 0.01 5.61 -8.15
C HIS A 78 -1.23 5.10 -8.88
N TYR A 79 -2.12 4.38 -8.19
CA TYR A 79 -3.27 3.73 -8.82
C TYR A 79 -4.57 4.57 -8.87
N SER A 80 -4.72 5.59 -8.02
CA SER A 80 -5.87 6.51 -8.03
C SER A 80 -5.90 7.44 -9.24
N CYS A 81 -4.77 7.66 -9.93
CA CYS A 81 -4.71 8.47 -11.15
C CYS A 81 -5.23 7.74 -12.41
N TYR A 82 -5.60 6.45 -12.31
CA TYR A 82 -6.18 5.68 -13.41
C TYR A 82 -7.73 5.67 -13.42
N LYS A 83 -8.37 6.46 -12.56
CA LYS A 83 -9.83 6.71 -12.56
C LYS A 83 -10.16 7.93 -13.40
#